data_AF-A0A1N7E9I9-F1
#
_entry.id   AF-A0A1N7E9I9-F1
#
_cell.length_a   1.000
_cell.length_b   1.000
_cell.length_c   1.000
_cell.angle_alpha   90.00
_cell.angle_beta   90.00
_cell.angle_gamma   90.00
#
_symmetry.space_group_name_H-M   'P 1'
#
loop_
_entity.id
_entity.type
_entity.pdbx_description
1 polymer ?
#
loop_
_entity_poly.entity_id
_entity_poly.type
_entity_poly.pdbx_seq_one_letter_code
_entity_poly.pdbx_strand_id
1 'polypeptide(L)'
;MSRHEHERDREPVVDPTERRVLERNYDYAQKNVRLLSMWYECEPRRMLELLAAHDIELSRNDERQFGPYYRSVQRHGNRYGE
;
A
#
# COMPACT_ATOMS: atom_id res chain seq x y z
N MET A 1 8.86 -2.10 45.59
CA MET A 1 8.00 -2.72 44.56
C MET A 1 8.39 -2.12 43.22
N SER A 2 8.71 -2.98 42.26
CA SER A 2 9.60 -2.73 41.12
C SER A 2 8.99 -1.88 40.00
N ARG A 3 9.78 -0.93 39.50
CA ARG A 3 9.52 -0.05 38.34
C ARG A 3 9.59 -0.77 36.98
N HIS A 4 9.26 -2.05 36.91
CA HIS A 4 9.51 -2.89 35.73
C HIS A 4 8.32 -3.76 35.33
N GLU A 5 7.10 -3.25 35.47
CA GLU A 5 5.90 -3.93 34.98
C GLU A 5 5.13 -2.92 34.12
N HIS A 6 5.21 -3.07 32.80
CA HIS A 6 4.30 -2.58 31.72
C HIS A 6 4.99 -2.30 30.38
N GLU A 7 6.21 -2.81 30.12
CA GLU A 7 6.81 -2.77 28.78
C GLU A 7 6.56 -4.03 27.93
N ARG A 8 5.70 -4.96 28.40
CA ARG A 8 5.51 -6.29 27.78
C ARG A 8 4.25 -6.51 26.96
N ASP A 9 3.46 -5.47 26.66
CA ASP A 9 2.28 -5.56 25.78
C ASP A 9 2.18 -4.39 24.78
N ARG A 10 3.30 -3.94 24.22
CA ARG A 10 3.26 -3.11 23.01
C ARG A 10 3.35 -4.03 21.81
N GLU A 11 2.19 -4.45 21.31
CA GLU A 11 2.08 -4.99 19.96
C GLU A 11 2.76 -3.97 19.01
N PRO A 12 3.72 -4.39 18.17
CA PRO A 12 4.40 -3.46 17.28
C PRO A 12 3.34 -2.81 16.40
N VAL A 13 3.24 -1.48 16.47
CA VAL A 13 2.34 -0.72 15.61
C VAL A 13 2.88 -0.83 14.19
N VAL A 14 2.28 -1.71 13.40
CA VAL A 14 2.62 -1.90 11.99
C VAL A 14 1.81 -0.88 11.18
N ASP A 15 2.50 0.01 10.47
CA ASP A 15 1.83 0.92 9.55
C ASP A 15 1.36 0.13 8.31
N PRO A 16 0.04 0.09 8.03
CA PRO A 16 -0.49 -0.68 6.91
C PRO A 16 -0.07 -0.13 5.54
N THR A 17 0.39 1.13 5.48
CA THR A 17 0.85 1.77 4.25
C THR A 17 2.33 1.54 3.96
N GLU A 18 3.08 0.96 4.89
CA GLU A 18 4.46 0.57 4.64
C GLU A 18 4.54 -0.39 3.46
N ARG A 19 5.50 -0.15 2.54
CA ARG A 19 5.68 -0.91 1.29
C ARG A 19 5.50 -2.41 1.44
N ARG A 20 6.19 -3.04 2.40
CA ARG A 20 6.18 -4.51 2.59
C ARG A 20 4.81 -5.02 3.05
N VAL A 21 4.13 -4.25 3.89
CA VAL A 21 2.79 -4.59 4.39
C VAL A 21 1.76 -4.41 3.29
N LEU A 22 1.86 -3.30 2.56
CA LEU A 22 1.00 -2.99 1.45
C LEU A 22 1.11 -4.01 0.30
N GLU A 23 2.33 -4.38 -0.09
CA GLU A 23 2.58 -5.40 -1.12
C GLU A 23 2.00 -6.76 -0.72
N ARG A 24 2.23 -7.18 0.54
CA ARG A 24 1.67 -8.42 1.08
C ARG A 24 0.14 -8.39 1.14
N ASN A 25 -0.44 -7.25 1.51
CA ASN A 25 -1.89 -7.09 1.54
C ASN A 25 -2.47 -7.08 0.13
N TYR A 26 -1.76 -6.55 -0.86
CA TYR A 26 -2.14 -6.65 -2.26
C TYR A 26 -2.13 -8.10 -2.74
N ASP A 27 -1.12 -8.89 -2.37
CA ASP A 27 -1.09 -10.33 -2.63
C ASP A 27 -2.28 -11.07 -1.97
N TYR A 28 -2.59 -10.74 -0.71
CA TYR A 28 -3.76 -11.29 -0.02
C TYR A 28 -5.09 -10.89 -0.67
N ALA A 29 -5.17 -9.69 -1.23
CA ALA A 29 -6.28 -9.26 -2.08
C ALA A 29 -6.25 -9.90 -3.47
N GLN A 30 -5.46 -10.96 -3.68
CA GLN A 30 -5.28 -11.66 -4.96
C GLN A 30 -4.83 -10.73 -6.10
N LYS A 31 -4.03 -9.73 -5.75
CA LYS A 31 -3.60 -8.64 -6.62
C LYS A 31 -4.76 -7.94 -7.35
N ASN A 32 -5.80 -7.60 -6.59
CA ASN A 32 -6.96 -6.84 -7.04
C ASN A 32 -7.08 -5.51 -6.27
N VAL A 33 -6.83 -4.40 -6.98
CA VAL A 33 -6.85 -3.04 -6.42
C VAL A 33 -8.19 -2.67 -5.79
N ARG A 34 -9.32 -3.11 -6.37
CA ARG A 34 -10.65 -2.77 -5.84
C ARG A 34 -10.91 -3.45 -4.51
N LEU A 35 -10.49 -4.72 -4.39
CA LEU A 35 -10.61 -5.45 -3.12
C LEU A 35 -9.68 -4.85 -2.06
N LEU A 36 -8.44 -4.55 -2.44
CA LEU A 36 -7.48 -3.92 -1.55
C LEU A 36 -7.97 -2.54 -1.08
N SER A 37 -8.53 -1.73 -1.98
CA SER A 37 -9.04 -0.40 -1.63
C SER A 37 -10.24 -0.48 -0.67
N MET A 38 -11.09 -1.50 -0.80
CA MET A 38 -12.15 -1.76 0.18
C MET A 38 -11.60 -2.06 1.58
N TRP A 39 -10.54 -2.87 1.69
CA TRP A 39 -9.94 -3.21 2.99
C TRP A 39 -9.29 -2.01 3.68
N TYR A 40 -8.79 -1.06 2.89
CA TYR A 40 -8.18 0.18 3.38
C TYR A 40 -9.18 1.33 3.43
N GLU A 41 -10.47 1.05 3.20
CA GLU A 41 -11.57 2.03 3.21
C GLU A 41 -11.27 3.28 2.37
N CYS A 42 -10.67 3.08 1.19
CA CYS A 42 -10.30 4.16 0.29
C CYS A 42 -10.73 3.91 -1.16
N GLU A 43 -10.73 4.98 -1.95
CA GLU A 43 -11.03 4.90 -3.37
C GLU A 43 -9.95 4.14 -4.15
N PRO A 44 -10.29 3.35 -5.18
CA PRO A 44 -9.32 2.63 -6.00
C PRO A 44 -8.21 3.52 -6.58
N ARG A 45 -8.53 4.78 -6.92
CA ARG A 45 -7.53 5.75 -7.38
C ARG A 45 -6.48 6.04 -6.31
N ARG A 46 -6.89 6.22 -5.05
CA ARG A 46 -5.96 6.48 -3.95
C ARG A 46 -5.08 5.28 -3.66
N MET A 47 -5.64 4.07 -3.76
CA MET A 47 -4.86 2.84 -3.65
C MET A 47 -3.82 2.72 -4.77
N LEU A 48 -4.18 3.03 -6.02
CA LEU A 48 -3.24 3.06 -7.14
C LEU A 48 -2.09 4.06 -6.93
N GLU A 49 -2.40 5.25 -6.41
CA GLU A 49 -1.37 6.24 -6.07
C GLU A 49 -0.42 5.73 -4.99
N LEU A 50 -0.94 5.04 -3.97
CA LEU A 50 -0.14 4.48 -2.89
C LEU A 50 0.75 3.33 -3.39
N LEU A 51 0.22 2.42 -4.20
CA LEU A 51 1.00 1.36 -4.85
C LEU A 51 2.09 1.95 -5.76
N ALA A 52 1.78 3.01 -6.50
CA ALA A 52 2.74 3.70 -7.36
C ALA A 52 3.86 4.38 -6.57
N ALA A 53 3.52 5.03 -5.44
CA ALA A 53 4.49 5.68 -4.57
C ALA A 53 5.51 4.71 -3.96
N HIS A 54 5.13 3.44 -3.80
CA HIS A 54 6.00 2.37 -3.29
C HIS A 54 6.60 1.47 -4.38
N ASP A 55 6.40 1.81 -5.65
CA ASP A 55 6.86 1.04 -6.82
C ASP A 55 6.41 -0.44 -6.76
N ILE A 56 5.15 -0.67 -6.36
CA ILE A 56 4.56 -2.02 -6.29
C ILE A 56 3.89 -2.32 -7.63
N GLU A 57 4.44 -3.28 -8.37
CA GLU A 57 3.98 -3.66 -9.71
C GLU A 57 2.51 -4.14 -9.70
N LEU A 58 1.72 -3.63 -10.64
CA LEU A 58 0.34 -4.08 -10.82
C LEU A 58 0.28 -5.50 -11.40
N SER A 59 -0.74 -6.26 -11.01
CA SER A 59 -1.05 -7.50 -11.73
C SER A 59 -1.39 -7.23 -13.18
N ARG A 60 -1.25 -8.23 -14.05
CA ARG A 60 -1.66 -8.10 -15.47
C ARG A 60 -3.12 -7.66 -15.64
N ASN A 61 -4.01 -8.05 -14.74
CA ASN A 61 -5.42 -7.63 -14.81
C ASN A 61 -5.58 -6.15 -14.45
N ASP A 62 -5.00 -5.75 -13.33
CA ASP A 62 -5.10 -4.36 -12.88
C ASP A 62 -4.34 -3.42 -13.82
N GLU A 63 -3.22 -3.88 -14.37
CA GLU A 63 -2.46 -3.16 -15.40
C GLU A 63 -3.28 -2.90 -16.66
N ARG A 64 -4.08 -3.88 -17.12
CA ARG A 64 -5.00 -3.68 -18.26
C ARG A 64 -6.05 -2.62 -17.99
N GLN A 65 -6.52 -2.51 -16.75
CA GLN A 65 -7.61 -1.59 -16.38
C GLN A 65 -7.09 -0.21 -15.99
N PHE A 66 -5.96 -0.14 -15.27
CA PHE A 66 -5.50 1.05 -14.56
C PHE A 66 -4.09 1.51 -14.97
N GLY A 67 -3.37 0.70 -15.74
CA GLY A 67 -1.98 0.93 -16.15
C GLY A 67 -1.67 2.35 -16.69
N PRO A 68 -2.51 2.93 -17.57
CA PRO A 68 -2.29 4.31 -18.04
C PRO A 68 -2.24 5.35 -16.92
N TYR A 69 -3.16 5.26 -15.94
CA TYR A 69 -3.18 6.17 -14.81
C TYR A 69 -2.03 5.87 -13.83
N TYR A 70 -1.81 4.59 -13.51
CA TYR A 70 -0.73 4.17 -12.62
C TYR A 70 0.65 4.67 -13.09
N ARG A 71 0.98 4.48 -14.37
CA ARG A 71 2.23 4.99 -14.96
C ARG A 71 2.31 6.52 -14.97
N SER A 72 1.18 7.20 -15.17
CA SER A 72 1.14 8.66 -15.08
C SER A 72 1.56 9.12 -13.68
N VAL A 73 0.95 8.51 -12.65
CA VAL A 73 1.25 8.83 -11.24
C VAL A 73 2.72 8.52 -10.91
N GLN A 74 3.25 7.37 -11.30
CA GLN A 74 4.67 7.03 -11.06
C GLN A 74 5.63 8.07 -11.65
N ARG A 75 5.37 8.54 -12.89
CA ARG A 75 6.19 9.56 -13.55
C ARG A 75 6.14 10.91 -12.83
N HIS A 76 4.99 11.27 -12.26
CA HIS A 76 4.84 12.50 -11.49
C HIS A 76 5.49 12.39 -10.10
N GLY A 77 5.35 11.26 -9.41
CA GLY A 77 5.99 11.03 -8.11
C GLY A 77 7.52 11.13 -8.18
N ASN A 78 8.12 10.54 -9.23
CA ASN A 78 9.58 10.64 -9.46
C ASN A 78 10.07 12.05 -9.80
N ARG A 79 9.18 12.97 -10.20
CA ARG A 79 9.55 14.34 -10.60
C ARG A 79 9.60 15.33 -9.43
N TYR A 80 9.04 14.96 -8.27
CA TYR A 80 9.00 15.80 -7.06
C TYR A 80 9.81 15.21 -5.90
N GLY A 81 10.59 14.14 -6.16
CA GLY A 81 11.48 13.49 -5.19
C GLY A 81 12.96 13.88 -5.31
N GLU A 82 13.28 14.98 -6.01
CA GLU A 82 14.61 15.62 -6.03
C GLU A 82 14.63 16.87 -5.12
#